data_AF-A0A951BFQ6-F1
#
_entry.id   AF-A0A951BFQ6-F1
#
_cell.length_a   1.000
_cell.length_b   1.000
_cell.length_c   1.000
_cell.angle_alpha   90.00
_cell.angle_beta   90.00
_cell.angle_gamma   90.00
#
_symmetry.space_group_name_H-M   'P 1'
#
loop_
_entity.id
_entity.type
_entity.pdbx_description
1 polymer ?
#
loop_
_entity_poly.entity_id
_entity_poly.type
_entity_poly.pdbx_seq_one_letter_code
_entity_poly.pdbx_strand_id
1 'polypeptide(L)' 'MYIAGQEEIDAIARVIRDKALFRYGVGGECDRFEARYAAFVGTRHFALAASGSNALAAAMTAAGLGPG' A
#
# COMPACT_ATOMS: atom_id res chain seq x y z
N MET A 1 14.18 0.08 -17.73
CA MET A 1 13.90 1.53 -17.85
C MET A 1 12.81 1.85 -16.86
N TYR A 2 13.05 2.74 -15.91
CA TYR A 2 12.02 3.10 -14.93
C TYR A 2 10.99 3.98 -15.62
N ILE A 3 9.70 3.68 -15.41
CA ILE A 3 8.60 4.54 -15.82
C ILE A 3 8.25 5.37 -14.59
N ALA A 4 8.76 6.61 -14.56
CA ALA A 4 8.45 7.60 -13.55
C ALA A 4 8.55 8.98 -14.21
N GLY A 5 7.55 9.83 -14.00
CA GLY A 5 7.43 11.15 -14.61
C GLY A 5 6.75 12.16 -13.70
N GLN A 6 6.14 13.17 -14.30
CA GLN A 6 5.54 14.29 -13.55
C GLN A 6 4.40 13.83 -12.63
N GLU A 7 3.65 12.79 -13.03
CA GLU A 7 2.55 12.24 -12.24
C GLU A 7 3.02 11.70 -10.89
N GLU A 8 4.11 10.92 -10.87
CA GLU A 8 4.70 10.41 -9.61
C GLU A 8 5.27 11.54 -8.75
N ILE A 9 5.93 12.52 -9.38
CA ILE A 9 6.49 13.68 -8.68
C ILE A 9 5.38 14.46 -7.98
N ASP A 10 4.28 14.75 -8.68
CA ASP A 10 3.15 15.52 -8.13
C ASP A 10 2.45 14.77 -7.00
N ALA A 11 2.30 13.45 -7.13
CA ALA A 11 1.72 12.60 -6.09
C ALA A 11 2.56 12.65 -4.80
N ILE A 12 3.88 12.50 -4.91
CA ILE A 12 4.79 12.57 -3.75
C ILE A 12 4.80 14.00 -3.17
N ALA A 13 4.85 15.03 -4.02
CA ALA A 13 4.88 16.42 -3.58
C ALA A 13 3.61 16.83 -2.82
N ARG A 14 2.43 16.29 -3.21
CA ARG A 14 1.17 16.50 -2.47
C ARG A 14 1.27 15.96 -1.04
N VAL A 15 1.72 14.73 -0.87
CA VAL A 15 1.89 14.10 0.45
C VAL A 15 2.80 14.92 1.37
N ILE A 16 3.90 15.43 0.83
CA ILE A 16 4.86 16.26 1.57
C ILE A 16 4.22 17.60 1.98
N ARG A 17 3.55 18.29 1.05
CA ARG A 17 2.90 19.59 1.33
C ARG A 17 1.79 19.47 2.37
N ASP A 18 1.00 18.40 2.28
CA ASP A 18 -0.13 18.13 3.16
C ASP A 18 0.31 17.62 4.54
N LYS A 19 1.62 17.32 4.71
CA LYS A 19 2.22 16.71 5.91
C LYS A 19 1.56 15.37 6.28
N ALA A 20 0.93 14.71 5.32
CA ALA A 20 0.21 13.46 5.48
C ALA A 20 1.13 12.24 5.29
N LEU A 21 2.27 12.22 6.01
CA LEU A 21 3.35 11.25 5.78
C LEU A 21 3.02 9.83 6.29
N PHE A 22 2.05 9.71 7.21
CA PHE A 22 1.73 8.44 7.84
C PHE A 22 0.57 7.75 7.11
N ARG A 23 0.61 6.41 7.07
CA ARG A 23 -0.45 5.62 6.44
C ARG A 23 -1.81 5.71 7.15
N TYR A 24 -1.82 6.12 8.42
CA TYR A 24 -3.03 6.20 9.23
C TYR A 24 -3.63 7.60 9.15
N GLY A 25 -4.94 7.66 8.94
CA GLY A 25 -5.70 8.88 8.73
C GLY A 25 -6.79 8.66 7.69
N VAL A 26 -7.87 9.44 7.73
CA VAL A 26 -8.97 9.31 6.77
C VAL A 26 -8.51 9.78 5.40
N GLY A 27 -8.62 8.91 4.39
CA GLY A 27 -8.37 9.26 3.00
C GLY A 27 -6.89 9.42 2.62
N GLY A 28 -5.97 8.82 3.38
CA GLY A 28 -4.54 8.77 3.05
C GLY A 28 -4.22 7.99 1.77
N GLU A 29 -3.06 8.23 1.17
CA GLU A 29 -2.68 7.62 -0.11
C GLU A 29 -2.59 6.07 -0.05
N CYS A 30 -2.21 5.50 1.10
CA CYS A 30 -2.20 4.05 1.29
C CYS A 30 -3.60 3.43 1.23
N ASP A 31 -4.60 4.04 1.89
CA ASP A 31 -5.99 3.57 1.91
C ASP A 31 -6.61 3.66 0.50
N ARG A 32 -6.37 4.77 -0.20
CA ARG A 32 -6.78 4.94 -1.61
C ARG A 32 -6.15 3.89 -2.52
N PHE A 33 -4.87 3.58 -2.31
CA PHE A 33 -4.19 2.52 -3.05
C PHE A 33 -4.82 1.16 -2.78
N GLU A 34 -5.02 0.81 -1.51
CA GLU A 34 -5.61 -0.46 -1.09
C GLU A 34 -6.99 -0.67 -1.72
N ALA A 35 -7.86 0.34 -1.68
CA ALA A 35 -9.19 0.28 -2.30
C ALA A 35 -9.13 0.11 -3.83
N ARG A 36 -8.30 0.91 -4.52
CA ARG A 36 -8.15 0.84 -5.99
C ARG A 36 -7.55 -0.49 -6.42
N TYR A 37 -6.55 -0.97 -5.69
CA TYR A 37 -5.84 -2.19 -6.04
C TYR A 37 -6.68 -3.43 -5.75
N ALA A 38 -7.46 -3.43 -4.65
CA ALA A 38 -8.44 -4.47 -4.37
C ALA A 38 -9.45 -4.63 -5.54
N ALA A 39 -9.99 -3.50 -6.02
CA ALA A 39 -10.89 -3.48 -7.16
C ALA A 39 -10.20 -3.96 -8.46
N PHE A 40 -8.96 -3.52 -8.70
CA PHE A 40 -8.18 -3.92 -9.87
C PHE A 40 -7.95 -5.44 -9.95
N VAL A 41 -7.59 -6.08 -8.83
CA VAL A 41 -7.32 -7.53 -8.79
C VAL A 41 -8.57 -8.38 -8.49
N GLY A 42 -9.74 -7.75 -8.27
CA GLY A 42 -11.00 -8.44 -8.03
C GLY A 42 -11.12 -9.13 -6.67
N THR A 43 -10.46 -8.60 -5.63
CA THR A 43 -10.56 -9.10 -4.24
C THR A 43 -11.41 -8.20 -3.36
N ARG A 44 -12.03 -8.78 -2.33
CA ARG A 44 -12.76 -8.02 -1.31
C ARG A 44 -11.83 -7.16 -0.44
N HIS A 45 -10.63 -7.65 -0.17
CA HIS A 45 -9.67 -7.02 0.72
C HIS A 45 -8.26 -7.05 0.14
N PHE A 46 -7.56 -5.92 0.25
CA PHE A 46 -6.15 -5.79 -0.07
C PHE A 46 -5.47 -4.97 1.04
N ALA A 47 -4.30 -5.42 1.50
CA ALA A 47 -3.52 -4.73 2.53
C ALA A 47 -2.10 -4.47 2.01
N LEU A 48 -1.74 -3.19 1.93
CA LEU A 48 -0.43 -2.73 1.48
C LEU A 48 0.62 -2.97 2.58
N ALA A 49 1.70 -3.64 2.20
CA ALA A 49 2.88 -3.86 3.03
C ALA A 49 4.07 -3.04 2.50
N ALA A 50 5.07 -2.84 3.35
CA ALA A 50 6.29 -2.12 2.97
C ALA A 50 7.14 -2.83 1.90
N SER A 51 6.97 -4.14 1.74
CA SER A 51 7.66 -4.98 0.76
C SER A 51 6.90 -6.28 0.51
N GLY A 52 7.27 -7.00 -0.56
CA GLY A 52 6.73 -8.33 -0.83
C GLY A 52 7.06 -9.34 0.28
N SER A 53 8.28 -9.29 0.84
CA SER A 53 8.66 -10.15 1.96
C SER A 53 7.79 -9.92 3.20
N ASN A 54 7.49 -8.65 3.52
CA ASN A 54 6.59 -8.32 4.63
C ASN A 54 5.16 -8.79 4.35
N ALA A 55 4.70 -8.70 3.10
CA ALA A 55 3.38 -9.21 2.71
C ALA A 55 3.28 -10.73 2.93
N LEU A 56 4.30 -11.49 2.51
CA LEU A 56 4.35 -12.94 2.71
C LEU A 56 4.43 -13.31 4.20
N ALA A 57 5.28 -12.62 4.98
CA ALA A 57 5.35 -12.84 6.42
C ALA A 57 4.00 -12.60 7.10
N ALA A 58 3.34 -11.47 6.82
CA ALA A 58 2.03 -11.15 7.37
C ALA A 58 0.95 -12.17 6.94
N ALA A 59 0.95 -12.60 5.67
CA ALA A 59 0.01 -13.59 5.16
C ALA A 59 0.18 -14.96 5.83
N MET A 60 1.43 -15.41 6.01
CA MET A 60 1.72 -16.66 6.73
C MET A 60 1.25 -16.60 8.17
N THR A 61 1.55 -15.51 8.89
CA THR A 61 1.06 -15.29 10.26
C THR A 61 -0.46 -15.27 10.31
N ALA A 62 -1.13 -14.57 9.40
CA ALA A 62 -2.59 -14.49 9.35
C ALA A 62 -3.27 -15.84 9.05
N ALA A 63 -2.62 -16.70 8.26
CA ALA A 63 -3.07 -18.06 7.98
C ALA A 63 -2.73 -19.06 9.10
N GLY A 64 -2.12 -18.61 10.19
CA GLY A 64 -1.76 -19.46 11.34
C GLY A 64 -0.53 -20.34 11.13
N LEU A 65 0.31 -20.03 10.14
CA LEU A 65 1.57 -20.75 9.95
C LEU A 65 2.56 -20.34 11.05
N GLY A 66 3.15 -21.35 11.70
CA GLY A 66 4.14 -21.20 12.76
C GLY A 66 5.18 -22.31 12.70
N PRO A 67 6.05 -22.39 13.71
CA PRO A 67 7.04 -23.47 13.78
C PRO A 67 6.38 -24.83 14.02
N GLY A 68 6.61 -25.78 13.11
CA GLY A 68 6.15 -27.16 13.23
C GLY A 68 4.63 -27.32 13.26
#